data_AF-A0A1G2WS82-F1
#
_entry.id   AF-A0A1G2WS82-F1
#
_cell.length_a   1.000
_cell.length_b   1.000
_cell.length_c   1.000
_cell.angle_alpha   90.00
_cell.angle_beta   90.00
_cell.angle_gamma   90.00
#
_symmetry.space_group_name_H-M   'P 1'
#
loop_
_entity.id
_entity.type
_entity.pdbx_description
1 polymer ?
#
loop_
_entity_poly.entity_id
_entity_poly.type
_entity_poly.pdbx_seq_one_letter_code
_entity_poly.pdbx_strand_id
1 'polypeptide(L)'
;MTKKHIPVITVPPVLKTGEFYDVKITVGKPEHPNENEHFIQWIEFYIGSVYLGRFDFAPVMTKPQVTVPLKLNHSGLDSTLRAVIRCNRHGLWEGTAPIKTE
;
A
#
# COMPACT_ATOMS: atom_id res chain seq x y z
N MET A 1 -17.92 7.77 -6.02
CA MET A 1 -17.40 7.69 -4.62
C MET A 1 -16.31 6.63 -4.43
N THR A 2 -15.95 5.87 -5.47
CA THR A 2 -15.01 4.72 -5.48
C THR A 2 -13.53 5.10 -5.36
N LYS A 3 -13.08 6.21 -5.99
CA LYS A 3 -11.63 6.53 -6.07
C LYS A 3 -10.94 6.82 -4.74
N LYS A 4 -11.66 7.23 -3.69
CA LYS A 4 -11.08 7.60 -2.38
C LYS A 4 -10.45 6.43 -1.62
N HIS A 5 -10.89 5.21 -1.94
CA HIS A 5 -10.48 3.99 -1.23
C HIS A 5 -9.34 3.24 -1.92
N ILE A 6 -9.02 3.58 -3.17
CA ILE A 6 -7.97 2.91 -3.92
C ILE A 6 -6.62 3.34 -3.32
N PRO A 7 -5.84 2.43 -2.71
CA PRO A 7 -4.51 2.76 -2.23
C PRO A 7 -3.59 3.06 -3.41
N VAL A 8 -2.71 4.04 -3.23
CA VAL A 8 -1.68 4.41 -4.21
C VAL A 8 -0.33 4.00 -3.65
N ILE A 9 0.39 3.18 -4.43
CA ILE A 9 1.76 2.73 -4.14
C ILE A 9 2.71 3.64 -4.91
N THR A 10 3.73 4.19 -4.24
CA THR A 10 4.74 5.07 -4.83
C THR A 10 6.13 4.54 -4.50
N VAL A 11 6.86 4.19 -5.55
CA VAL A 11 8.23 3.65 -5.54
C VAL A 11 8.79 3.75 -6.97
N PRO A 12 10.12 3.82 -7.19
CA PRO A 12 10.68 3.66 -8.53
C PRO A 12 10.21 2.34 -9.18
N PRO A 13 9.88 2.32 -10.48
CA PRO A 13 9.36 1.12 -11.14
C PRO A 13 10.45 0.05 -11.37
N VAL A 14 11.72 0.41 -11.26
CA VAL A 14 12.88 -0.48 -11.38
C VAL A 14 13.77 -0.25 -10.17
N LEU A 15 14.06 -1.31 -9.41
CA LEU A 15 14.89 -1.29 -8.21
C LEU A 15 16.22 -1.97 -8.47
N LYS A 16 17.27 -1.47 -7.81
CA LYS A 16 18.53 -2.21 -7.73
C LYS A 16 18.40 -3.39 -6.79
N THR A 17 19.03 -4.49 -7.14
CA THR A 17 19.01 -5.69 -6.32
C THR A 17 19.87 -5.46 -5.08
N GLY A 18 19.37 -5.87 -3.90
CA GLY A 18 20.16 -5.82 -2.67
C GLY A 18 20.08 -4.52 -1.87
N GLU A 19 19.42 -3.48 -2.38
CA GLU A 19 19.21 -2.19 -1.71
C GLU A 19 17.80 -2.08 -1.11
N PHE A 20 17.64 -1.22 -0.10
CA PHE A 20 16.32 -0.87 0.44
C PHE A 20 15.75 0.35 -0.28
N TYR A 21 14.48 0.26 -0.65
CA TYR A 21 13.70 1.36 -1.20
C TYR A 21 12.46 1.59 -0.34
N ASP A 22 12.19 2.86 -0.05
CA ASP A 22 10.99 3.26 0.68
C ASP A 22 9.77 3.18 -0.22
N VAL A 23 8.93 2.16 0.01
CA VAL A 23 7.63 2.03 -0.65
C VAL A 23 6.59 2.80 0.15
N LYS A 24 6.06 3.87 -0.43
CA LYS A 24 4.99 4.65 0.21
C LYS A 24 3.63 4.19 -0.28
N ILE A 25 2.74 3.88 0.66
CA ILE A 25 1.34 3.50 0.38
C ILE A 25 0.43 4.56 1.02
N THR A 26 -0.49 5.12 0.25
CA THR A 26 -1.44 6.15 0.71
C THR A 26 -2.87 5.85 0.27
N VAL A 27 -3.84 6.02 1.15
CA VAL A 27 -5.28 6.02 0.82
C VAL A 27 -5.84 7.44 0.93
N GLY A 28 -6.91 7.76 0.19
CA GLY A 28 -7.55 9.07 0.25
C GLY A 28 -6.96 10.10 -0.72
N LYS A 29 -6.72 9.71 -1.97
CA LYS A 29 -6.44 10.65 -3.07
C LYS A 29 -7.55 10.55 -4.13
N PRO A 30 -8.73 11.19 -3.94
CA PRO A 30 -9.04 12.29 -3.02
C PRO A 30 -9.42 11.86 -1.59
N GLU A 31 -9.40 12.80 -0.64
CA GLU A 31 -9.43 12.55 0.82
C GLU A 31 -10.59 11.66 1.28
N HIS A 32 -10.25 10.60 2.01
CA HIS A 32 -11.17 9.71 2.70
C HIS A 32 -11.40 10.21 4.14
N PRO A 33 -12.63 10.13 4.69
CA PRO A 33 -12.89 10.50 6.08
C PRO A 33 -12.00 9.74 7.08
N ASN A 34 -11.72 10.37 8.22
CA ASN A 34 -10.96 9.73 9.30
C ASN A 34 -11.61 10.07 10.65
N GLU A 35 -12.77 9.48 10.88
CA GLU A 35 -13.64 9.69 12.04
C GLU A 35 -13.84 8.35 12.76
N ASN A 36 -14.36 8.36 13.99
CA ASN A 36 -14.62 7.13 14.75
C ASN A 36 -15.56 6.19 13.98
N GLU A 37 -16.55 6.75 13.29
CA GLU A 37 -17.59 6.01 12.57
C GLU A 37 -17.17 5.64 11.15
N HIS A 38 -16.14 6.29 10.59
CA HIS A 38 -15.73 6.08 9.20
C HIS A 38 -14.23 6.34 9.00
N PHE A 39 -13.47 5.25 8.88
CA PHE A 39 -12.02 5.29 8.73
C PHE A 39 -11.50 4.06 7.97
N ILE A 40 -10.26 4.17 7.51
CA ILE A 40 -9.52 3.02 6.99
C ILE A 40 -8.91 2.29 8.17
N GLN A 41 -9.28 1.02 8.36
CA GLN A 41 -8.82 0.20 9.47
C GLN A 41 -7.37 -0.23 9.30
N TRP A 42 -6.98 -0.60 8.07
CA TRP A 42 -5.66 -1.14 7.80
C TRP A 42 -5.27 -1.08 6.32
N ILE A 43 -3.97 -1.24 6.08
CA ILE A 43 -3.34 -1.53 4.78
C ILE A 43 -2.55 -2.84 4.92
N GLU A 44 -2.80 -3.81 4.03
CA GLU A 44 -1.98 -5.00 3.80
C GLU A 44 -1.16 -4.81 2.53
N PHE A 45 0.11 -5.20 2.56
CA PHE A 45 1.07 -5.00 1.48
C PHE A 45 1.60 -6.33 0.98
N TYR A 46 1.70 -6.47 -0.34
CA TYR A 46 2.08 -7.70 -1.03
C TYR A 46 3.00 -7.44 -2.22
N ILE A 47 3.72 -8.49 -2.63
CA ILE A 47 4.31 -8.63 -3.97
C ILE A 47 3.77 -9.92 -4.61
N GLY A 48 3.05 -9.80 -5.72
CA GLY A 48 2.30 -10.92 -6.31
C GLY A 48 1.29 -11.51 -5.31
N SER A 49 1.51 -12.75 -4.88
CA SER A 49 0.71 -13.41 -3.82
C SER A 49 1.39 -13.42 -2.45
N VAL A 50 2.63 -12.92 -2.35
CA VAL A 50 3.42 -12.95 -1.12
C VAL A 50 3.00 -11.79 -0.21
N TYR A 51 2.55 -12.12 1.00
CA TYR A 51 2.24 -11.15 2.05
C TYR A 51 3.52 -10.59 2.67
N LEU A 52 3.66 -9.27 2.67
CA LEU A 52 4.84 -8.56 3.19
C LEU A 52 4.59 -7.95 4.57
N GLY A 53 3.34 -7.60 4.88
CA GLY A 53 2.98 -7.05 6.18
C GLY A 53 1.66 -6.29 6.15
N ARG A 54 1.28 -5.81 7.34
CA ARG A 54 0.07 -5.05 7.58
C ARG A 54 0.33 -3.92 8.56
N PHE A 55 -0.38 -2.82 8.36
CA PHE A 55 -0.39 -1.70 9.27
C PHE A 55 -1.83 -1.34 9.62
N ASP A 56 -2.17 -1.37 10.90
CA ASP A 56 -3.47 -0.98 11.42
C ASP A 56 -3.45 0.50 11.85
N PHE A 57 -4.55 1.19 11.60
CA PHE A 57 -4.71 2.61 11.85
C PHE A 57 -5.81 2.82 12.88
N ALA A 58 -5.49 3.59 13.92
CA ALA A 58 -6.51 4.07 14.84
C ALA A 58 -7.27 5.25 14.19
N PRO A 59 -8.62 5.26 14.25
CA PRO A 59 -9.43 6.35 13.70
C PRO A 59 -9.03 7.68 14.34
N VAL A 60 -9.21 8.78 13.61
CA VAL A 60 -8.95 10.17 14.05
C VAL A 60 -7.46 10.49 14.23
N MET A 61 -6.68 9.59 14.85
CA MET A 61 -5.30 9.82 15.27
C MET A 61 -4.29 9.56 14.16
N THR A 62 -4.54 8.54 13.33
CA THR A 62 -3.58 8.09 12.32
C THR A 62 -4.15 8.24 10.92
N LYS A 63 -3.33 8.73 9.98
CA LYS A 63 -3.71 8.77 8.56
C LYS A 63 -3.38 7.41 7.93
N PRO A 64 -4.19 6.90 6.98
CA PRO A 64 -3.91 5.66 6.26
C PRO A 64 -2.79 5.86 5.24
N GLN A 65 -1.59 6.05 5.76
CA GLN A 65 -0.34 6.23 5.04
C GLN A 65 0.75 5.50 5.80
N VAL A 66 1.51 4.67 5.08
CA VAL A 66 2.67 3.94 5.62
C VAL A 66 3.81 3.98 4.61
N THR A 67 5.04 4.00 5.12
CA THR A 67 6.25 3.80 4.32
C THR A 67 6.90 2.49 4.79
N VAL A 68 7.15 1.58 3.86
CA VAL A 68 7.74 0.27 4.13
C VAL A 68 9.06 0.16 3.36
N PRO A 69 10.20 0.03 4.05
CA PRO A 69 11.46 -0.30 3.40
C PRO A 69 11.38 -1.70 2.77
N LEU A 70 11.51 -1.79 1.45
CA LEU A 70 11.49 -3.03 0.69
C LEU A 70 12.86 -3.28 0.08
N LYS A 71 13.36 -4.51 0.22
CA LYS A 71 14.56 -5.00 -0.45
C LYS A 71 14.24 -6.26 -1.25
N LEU A 72 14.65 -6.27 -2.51
CA LEU A 72 14.50 -7.41 -3.41
C LEU A 72 15.90 -7.93 -3.78
N ASN A 73 16.08 -9.25 -3.72
CA ASN A 73 17.37 -9.91 -3.92
C ASN A 73 17.45 -10.73 -5.22
N HIS A 74 16.36 -10.82 -5.97
CA HIS A 74 16.31 -11.57 -7.22
C HIS A 74 16.41 -10.60 -8.40
N SER A 75 17.48 -10.71 -9.20
CA SER A 75 17.67 -9.94 -10.42
C SER A 75 16.70 -10.36 -11.52
N GLY A 76 16.32 -9.43 -12.40
CA GLY A 76 15.37 -9.68 -13.49
C GLY A 76 13.93 -10.00 -13.05
N LEU A 77 13.56 -9.69 -11.80
CA LEU A 77 12.19 -9.82 -11.33
C LEU A 77 11.25 -8.91 -12.14
N ASP A 78 10.12 -9.44 -12.59
CA ASP A 78 8.98 -8.68 -13.12
C ASP A 78 7.75 -9.09 -12.32
N SER A 79 7.23 -8.18 -11.49
CA SER A 79 6.17 -8.50 -10.55
C SER A 79 5.22 -7.31 -10.34
N THR A 80 4.26 -7.49 -9.43
CA THR A 80 3.26 -6.48 -9.10
C THR A 80 3.20 -6.30 -7.60
N LEU A 81 3.47 -5.07 -7.14
CA LEU A 81 3.16 -4.64 -5.80
C LEU A 81 1.65 -4.47 -5.67
N ARG A 82 1.08 -4.94 -4.57
CA ARG A 82 -0.35 -4.80 -4.28
C ARG A 82 -0.53 -4.27 -2.86
N ALA A 83 -1.46 -3.36 -2.72
CA ALA A 83 -1.93 -2.86 -1.43
C ALA A 83 -3.42 -3.14 -1.34
N VAL A 84 -3.84 -3.84 -0.30
CA VAL A 84 -5.24 -4.08 0.02
C VAL A 84 -5.57 -3.28 1.26
N ILE A 85 -6.71 -2.61 1.27
CA ILE A 85 -7.16 -1.83 2.43
C ILE A 85 -8.54 -2.28 2.86
N ARG A 86 -8.86 -1.97 4.10
CA ARG A 86 -10.24 -2.10 4.60
C ARG A 86 -10.76 -0.78 5.12
N CYS A 87 -11.81 -0.27 4.48
CA CYS A 87 -12.68 0.72 5.08
C CYS A 87 -13.70 0.00 5.99
N ASN A 88 -13.90 0.51 7.21
CA ASN A 88 -14.84 -0.09 8.14
C ASN A 88 -16.29 -0.15 7.59
N ARG A 89 -16.66 0.79 6.70
CA ARG A 89 -17.99 0.87 6.08
C ARG A 89 -18.05 0.34 4.65
N HIS A 90 -16.98 0.50 3.87
CA HIS A 90 -17.00 0.24 2.44
C HIS A 90 -16.20 -1.02 2.04
N GLY A 91 -15.78 -1.83 3.01
CA GLY A 91 -15.15 -3.12 2.74
C GLY A 91 -13.74 -3.00 2.18
N LEU A 92 -13.38 -3.94 1.29
CA LEU A 92 -12.02 -4.11 0.79
C LEU A 92 -11.80 -3.41 -0.55
N TRP A 93 -10.60 -2.82 -0.70
CA TRP A 93 -10.18 -2.16 -1.92
C TRP A 93 -8.72 -2.46 -2.21
N GLU A 94 -8.38 -2.58 -3.48
CA GLU A 94 -7.03 -2.90 -3.93
C GLU A 94 -6.47 -1.82 -4.86
N GLY A 95 -5.18 -1.58 -4.73
CA GLY A 95 -4.38 -0.81 -5.67
C GLY A 95 -3.08 -1.54 -5.98
N THR A 96 -2.60 -1.39 -7.21
CA THR A 96 -1.45 -2.16 -7.72
C THR A 96 -0.44 -1.25 -8.40
N ALA A 97 0.83 -1.64 -8.37
CA ALA A 97 1.90 -1.00 -9.15
C ALA A 97 2.86 -2.07 -9.71
N PRO A 98 3.22 -2.02 -11.00
CA PRO A 98 4.26 -2.90 -11.53
C PRO A 98 5.61 -2.56 -10.90
N ILE A 99 6.44 -3.58 -10.71
CA ILE A 99 7.79 -3.43 -10.15
C ILE A 99 8.75 -4.38 -10.85
N LYS A 100 9.94 -3.88 -11.14
CA LYS A 100 11.03 -4.66 -11.70
C LYS A 100 12.28 -4.52 -10.84
N THR A 101 13.17 -5.49 -10.96
CA THR A 101 14.57 -5.31 -10.56
C THR A 101 15.45 -5.24 -11.80
N GLU A 102 16.62 -4.63 -11.67
CA GLU A 102 17.71 -4.77 -12.65
C GLU A 102 18.10 -6.25 -12.89
#